data_AF-A0A7W1RFD4-F1
#
_entry.id   AF-A0A7W1RFD4-F1
#
_cell.length_a   1.000
_cell.length_b   1.000
_cell.length_c   1.000
_cell.angle_alpha   90.00
_cell.angle_beta   90.00
_cell.angle_gamma   90.00
#
_symmetry.space_group_name_H-M   'P 1'
#
loop_
_entity.id
_entity.type
_entity.pdbx_description
1 polymer ?
#
loop_
_entity_poly.entity_id
_entity_poly.type
_entity_poly.pdbx_seq_one_letter_code
_entity_poly.pdbx_strand_id
1 'polypeptide(L)'
;MKNFVFLFACLLIAQSPASAMLSTLRQEENIETIRAVQQKINAVQQGINKKVCASASNTYQKINNNWNYVAPNDKMSIDSPFWEAKWIVAETLVSGVKQRTSAPTLILKTSPDTIVEALEDLINKPAALECTIALTTAKIFSMKEILDELGEDIFKGYTTHFYQMLRKTKGWTTDQFFHELPEQFLRTRGGKEIPGSICYITNLGCYRDFKPTGNAAGSNVFCTGENQYMGFSGIYKNGPKSLEIIEKQDLELFCSLKDVQKNPEEHQAMCQKLKETEGLFETLRRAEQAEYCNFHIIFDAKKFIQFQNTWEIIL
;
A
#
# COMPACT_ATOMS: atom_id res chain seq x y z
N MET A 1 47.09 70.02 19.79
CA MET A 1 46.06 69.38 18.95
C MET A 1 46.27 67.87 19.07
N LYS A 2 45.71 67.12 20.02
CA LYS A 2 44.31 66.77 20.36
C LYS A 2 43.49 66.13 19.22
N ASN A 3 43.06 64.89 19.51
CA ASN A 3 41.94 64.09 19.01
C ASN A 3 42.22 63.10 17.86
N PHE A 4 42.12 61.80 18.13
CA PHE A 4 40.89 61.03 17.85
C PHE A 4 41.04 59.56 18.34
N VAL A 5 40.23 59.17 19.32
CA VAL A 5 39.92 57.75 19.62
C VAL A 5 38.41 57.63 19.50
N PHE A 6 37.95 56.87 18.51
CA PHE A 6 36.53 56.57 18.29
C PHE A 6 36.17 55.37 19.18
N LEU A 7 35.33 55.62 20.18
CA LEU A 7 34.68 54.59 20.99
C LEU A 7 33.43 54.09 20.23
N PHE A 8 33.45 52.82 19.83
CA PHE A 8 32.23 52.06 19.54
C PHE A 8 31.65 51.60 20.88
N ALA A 9 30.52 52.16 21.28
CA ALA A 9 29.72 51.68 22.40
C ALA A 9 28.36 51.20 21.87
N CYS A 10 28.01 49.99 22.28
CA CYS A 10 26.89 49.17 21.86
C CYS A 10 25.52 49.88 21.97
N LEU A 11 24.77 49.92 20.86
CA LEU A 11 23.31 50.00 20.90
C LEU A 11 22.76 48.63 21.34
N LEU A 12 22.64 48.43 22.66
CA LEU A 12 21.69 47.46 23.21
C LEU A 12 20.30 48.07 23.08
N ILE A 13 19.63 47.78 21.96
CA ILE A 13 18.18 47.95 21.88
C ILE A 13 17.57 46.90 22.81
N ALA A 14 17.21 47.32 24.02
CA ALA A 14 16.36 46.53 24.88
C ALA A 14 15.06 46.26 24.12
N GLN A 15 14.84 45.01 23.68
CA GLN A 15 13.54 44.58 23.20
C GLN A 15 12.54 44.86 24.31
N SER A 16 11.56 45.73 24.05
CA SER A 16 10.55 46.03 25.05
C SER A 16 9.83 44.74 25.44
N PRO A 17 9.43 44.57 26.72
CA PRO A 17 8.66 43.40 27.15
C PRO A 17 7.37 43.21 26.32
N ALA A 18 6.84 44.27 25.71
CA ALA A 18 5.72 44.20 24.76
C ALA A 18 6.09 43.52 23.43
N SER A 19 7.32 43.69 22.92
CA SER A 19 7.79 43.00 21.71
C SER A 19 8.02 41.51 21.96
N ALA A 20 8.55 41.15 23.14
CA ALA A 20 8.69 39.76 23.56
C ALA A 20 7.33 39.09 23.84
N MET A 21 6.37 39.85 24.40
CA MET A 21 5.00 39.39 24.60
C MET A 21 4.27 39.20 23.27
N LEU A 22 4.40 40.11 22.31
CA LEU A 22 3.82 39.98 20.96
C LEU A 22 4.45 38.84 20.16
N SER A 23 5.76 38.58 20.29
CA SER A 23 6.39 37.42 19.65
C SER A 23 5.95 36.10 20.28
N THR A 24 5.74 36.08 21.59
CA THR A 24 5.25 34.91 22.33
C THR A 24 3.78 34.63 21.97
N LEU A 25 2.91 35.65 21.96
CA LEU A 25 1.51 35.53 21.53
C LEU A 25 1.40 35.07 20.07
N ARG A 26 2.23 35.60 19.15
CA ARG A 26 2.27 35.12 17.75
C ARG A 26 2.80 33.68 17.63
N GLN A 27 3.74 33.27 18.48
CA GLN A 27 4.19 31.88 18.53
C GLN A 27 3.12 30.96 19.10
N GLU A 28 2.40 31.38 20.15
CA GLU A 28 1.30 30.63 20.76
C GLU A 28 0.12 30.49 19.79
N GLU A 29 -0.31 31.56 19.13
CA GLU A 29 -1.34 31.52 18.07
C GLU A 29 -0.94 30.57 16.92
N ASN A 30 0.35 30.57 16.55
CA ASN A 30 0.87 29.67 15.51
C ASN A 30 0.90 28.21 15.98
N ILE A 31 1.27 27.95 17.24
CA ILE A 31 1.25 26.61 17.84
C ILE A 31 -0.18 26.08 17.94
N GLU A 32 -1.14 26.90 18.39
CA GLU A 32 -2.54 26.51 18.47
C GLU A 32 -3.13 26.24 17.09
N THR A 33 -2.81 27.07 16.10
CA THR A 33 -3.20 26.86 14.71
C THR A 33 -2.62 25.56 14.15
N ILE A 34 -1.32 25.27 14.38
CA ILE A 34 -0.67 24.02 13.97
C ILE A 34 -1.35 22.82 14.65
N ARG A 35 -1.65 22.91 15.95
CA ARG A 35 -2.36 21.85 16.68
C ARG A 35 -3.74 21.60 16.11
N ALA A 36 -4.52 22.64 15.84
CA ALA A 36 -5.86 22.52 15.27
C ALA A 36 -5.82 21.88 13.87
N VAL A 37 -4.88 22.28 13.02
CA VAL A 37 -4.68 21.68 11.68
C VAL A 37 -4.29 20.20 11.81
N GLN A 38 -3.37 19.87 12.72
CA GLN A 38 -2.95 18.48 12.93
C GLN A 38 -4.09 17.61 13.49
N GLN A 39 -4.91 18.15 14.39
CA GLN A 39 -6.11 17.47 14.90
C GLN A 39 -7.11 17.19 13.77
N LYS A 40 -7.36 18.18 12.90
CA LYS A 40 -8.22 18.00 11.72
C LYS A 40 -7.68 16.91 10.79
N ILE A 41 -6.39 16.93 10.48
CA ILE A 41 -5.74 15.90 9.64
C ILE A 41 -5.87 14.52 10.29
N ASN A 42 -5.67 14.42 11.60
CA ASN A 42 -5.79 13.15 12.33
C ASN A 42 -7.23 12.61 12.28
N ALA A 43 -8.23 13.48 12.44
CA ALA A 43 -9.64 13.09 12.34
C ALA A 43 -9.98 12.58 10.92
N VAL A 44 -9.53 13.27 9.87
CA VAL A 44 -9.68 12.83 8.48
C VAL A 44 -8.97 11.50 8.25
N GLN A 45 -7.74 11.33 8.74
CA GLN A 45 -6.99 10.08 8.64
C GLN A 45 -7.72 8.91 9.31
N GLN A 46 -8.34 9.12 10.48
CA GLN A 46 -9.14 8.10 11.14
C GLN A 46 -10.39 7.72 10.32
N GLY A 47 -11.05 8.69 9.70
CA GLY A 47 -12.16 8.46 8.76
C GLY A 47 -11.74 7.62 7.56
N ILE A 48 -10.65 8.01 6.91
CA ILE A 48 -10.03 7.26 5.80
C ILE A 48 -9.70 5.83 6.23
N ASN A 49 -9.03 5.65 7.36
CA ASN A 49 -8.64 4.31 7.83
C ASN A 49 -9.86 3.39 8.02
N LYS A 50 -10.95 3.89 8.59
CA LYS A 50 -12.20 3.11 8.77
C LYS A 50 -12.79 2.69 7.43
N LYS A 51 -12.83 3.61 6.45
CA LYS A 51 -13.31 3.31 5.10
C LYS A 51 -12.45 2.27 4.39
N VAL A 52 -11.14 2.45 4.45
CA VAL A 52 -10.18 1.53 3.86
C VAL A 52 -10.37 0.13 4.45
N CYS A 53 -10.50 0.01 5.78
CA CYS A 53 -10.76 -1.28 6.43
C CYS A 53 -12.04 -1.95 5.91
N ALA A 54 -13.15 -1.21 5.85
CA ALA A 54 -14.43 -1.72 5.39
C ALA A 54 -14.42 -2.09 3.90
N SER A 55 -13.92 -1.19 3.06
CA SER A 55 -13.83 -1.36 1.61
C SER A 55 -12.90 -2.51 1.22
N ALA A 56 -11.70 -2.58 1.81
CA ALA A 56 -10.78 -3.68 1.56
C ALA A 56 -11.35 -5.03 2.00
N SER A 57 -12.03 -5.08 3.16
CA SER A 57 -12.68 -6.31 3.63
C SER A 57 -13.76 -6.80 2.66
N ASN A 58 -14.67 -5.91 2.25
CA ASN A 58 -15.73 -6.22 1.30
C ASN A 58 -15.18 -6.64 -0.07
N THR A 59 -14.20 -5.89 -0.57
CA THR A 59 -13.56 -6.14 -1.87
C THR A 59 -12.86 -7.48 -1.88
N TYR A 60 -12.02 -7.77 -0.87
CA TYR A 60 -11.36 -9.06 -0.78
C TYR A 60 -12.33 -10.21 -0.54
N GLN A 61 -13.45 -10.00 0.15
CA GLN A 61 -14.46 -11.05 0.30
C GLN A 61 -15.03 -11.44 -1.07
N LYS A 62 -15.39 -10.46 -1.90
CA LYS A 62 -15.84 -10.70 -3.28
C LYS A 62 -14.75 -11.36 -4.13
N ILE A 63 -13.52 -10.84 -4.07
CA ILE A 63 -12.36 -11.43 -4.76
C ILE A 63 -12.14 -12.89 -4.34
N ASN A 64 -12.09 -13.20 -3.04
CA ASN A 64 -11.85 -14.58 -2.57
C ASN A 64 -13.00 -15.55 -2.88
N ASN A 65 -14.20 -15.03 -3.17
CA ASN A 65 -15.35 -15.83 -3.58
C ASN A 65 -15.39 -16.09 -5.08
N ASN A 66 -14.93 -15.12 -5.89
CA ASN A 66 -15.05 -15.18 -7.34
C ASN A 66 -13.73 -15.53 -8.05
N TRP A 67 -12.58 -15.24 -7.45
CA TRP A 67 -11.28 -15.39 -8.09
C TRP A 67 -10.53 -16.62 -7.57
N ASN A 68 -9.70 -17.17 -8.45
CA ASN A 68 -8.70 -18.17 -8.13
C ASN A 68 -7.31 -17.53 -8.19
N TYR A 69 -6.49 -17.83 -7.19
CA TYR A 69 -5.10 -17.36 -7.17
C TYR A 69 -4.29 -18.06 -8.27
N VAL A 70 -3.54 -17.26 -9.02
CA VAL A 70 -2.59 -17.71 -10.05
C VAL A 70 -1.17 -17.39 -9.58
N ALA A 71 -0.27 -18.38 -9.63
CA ALA A 71 1.11 -18.20 -9.20
C ALA A 71 1.87 -17.26 -10.15
N PRO A 72 3.01 -16.69 -9.71
CA PRO A 72 3.80 -15.83 -10.58
C PRO A 72 4.21 -16.53 -11.88
N ASN A 73 4.03 -15.84 -13.01
CA ASN A 73 4.25 -16.32 -14.39
C ASN A 73 3.23 -17.33 -14.96
N ASP A 74 2.28 -17.81 -14.16
CA ASP A 74 1.20 -18.63 -14.70
C ASP A 74 0.24 -17.78 -15.56
N LYS A 75 -0.51 -18.45 -16.42
CA LYS A 75 -1.47 -17.80 -17.31
C LYS A 75 -2.64 -17.23 -16.51
N MET A 76 -2.79 -15.92 -16.54
CA MET A 76 -3.96 -15.22 -15.99
C MET A 76 -5.14 -15.25 -16.97
N SER A 77 -6.35 -15.19 -16.44
CA SER A 77 -7.57 -15.10 -17.26
C SER A 77 -8.67 -14.34 -16.54
N ILE A 78 -9.43 -13.55 -17.30
CA ILE A 78 -10.64 -12.87 -16.83
C ILE A 78 -11.67 -12.84 -17.96
N ASP A 79 -12.91 -13.18 -17.67
CA ASP A 79 -14.02 -13.10 -18.63
C ASP A 79 -14.74 -11.75 -18.51
N SER A 80 -14.07 -10.70 -18.98
CA SER A 80 -14.56 -9.32 -18.87
C SER A 80 -14.56 -8.62 -20.24
N PRO A 81 -15.63 -7.88 -20.60
CA PRO A 81 -15.59 -7.00 -21.75
C PRO A 81 -14.72 -5.75 -21.49
N PHE A 82 -14.46 -5.42 -20.23
CA PHE A 82 -13.72 -4.22 -19.82
C PHE A 82 -12.23 -4.47 -19.64
N TRP A 83 -11.84 -5.66 -19.16
CA TRP A 83 -10.46 -5.92 -18.74
C TRP A 83 -9.73 -6.94 -19.61
N GLU A 84 -8.42 -6.77 -19.70
CA GLU A 84 -7.50 -7.77 -20.20
C GLU A 84 -6.40 -8.01 -19.17
N ALA A 85 -6.14 -9.26 -18.79
CA ALA A 85 -5.04 -9.61 -17.90
C ALA A 85 -3.79 -9.95 -18.71
N LYS A 86 -2.66 -9.28 -18.43
CA LYS A 86 -1.38 -9.52 -19.09
C LYS A 86 -0.23 -9.44 -18.10
N TRP A 87 0.88 -10.11 -18.46
CA TRP A 87 2.18 -9.84 -17.87
C TRP A 87 2.88 -8.76 -18.69
N ILE A 88 3.04 -7.56 -18.13
CA ILE A 88 3.81 -6.51 -18.78
C ILE A 88 5.26 -6.57 -18.30
N VAL A 89 6.20 -6.57 -19.24
CA VAL A 89 7.63 -6.52 -18.92
C VAL A 89 8.02 -5.06 -18.74
N ALA A 90 8.37 -4.67 -17.52
CA ALA A 90 8.95 -3.37 -17.22
C ALA A 90 10.45 -3.52 -16.96
N GLU A 91 11.24 -2.55 -17.42
CA GLU A 91 12.62 -2.41 -16.95
C GLU A 91 12.60 -1.68 -15.61
N THR A 92 12.95 -2.37 -14.53
CA THR A 92 13.14 -1.76 -13.21
C THR A 92 14.62 -1.64 -12.90
N LEU A 93 15.00 -0.63 -12.14
CA LEU A 93 16.37 -0.49 -11.61
C LEU A 93 16.40 -1.09 -10.21
N VAL A 94 17.00 -2.27 -10.07
CA VAL A 94 17.21 -2.93 -8.77
C VAL A 94 18.69 -2.77 -8.42
N SER A 95 18.99 -2.00 -7.37
CA SER A 95 20.37 -1.69 -6.95
C SER A 95 21.26 -1.14 -8.07
N GLY A 96 20.69 -0.31 -8.95
CA GLY A 96 21.38 0.28 -10.10
C GLY A 96 21.53 -0.63 -11.32
N VAL A 97 21.08 -1.89 -11.24
CA VAL A 97 21.08 -2.83 -12.38
C VAL A 97 19.69 -2.82 -13.02
N LYS A 98 19.65 -2.60 -14.33
CA LYS A 98 18.41 -2.78 -15.10
C LYS A 98 18.02 -4.25 -15.09
N GLN A 99 16.89 -4.56 -14.47
CA GLN A 99 16.28 -5.88 -14.48
C GLN A 99 14.96 -5.80 -15.24
N ARG A 100 14.73 -6.79 -16.11
CA ARG A 100 13.41 -6.98 -16.71
C ARG A 100 12.56 -7.71 -15.70
N THR A 101 11.53 -7.04 -15.21
CA THR A 101 10.56 -7.59 -14.26
C THR A 101 9.21 -7.68 -14.95
N SER A 102 8.62 -8.87 -14.99
CA SER A 102 7.24 -9.05 -15.42
C SER A 102 6.31 -8.70 -14.26
N ALA A 103 5.41 -7.73 -14.48
CA ALA A 103 4.36 -7.37 -13.53
C ALA A 103 3.00 -7.89 -14.03
N PRO A 104 2.17 -8.51 -13.19
CA PRO A 104 0.82 -8.91 -13.56
C PRO A 104 -0.09 -7.69 -13.56
N THR A 105 -0.77 -7.42 -14.68
CA THR A 105 -1.51 -6.17 -14.91
C THR A 105 -2.89 -6.40 -15.50
N LEU A 106 -3.85 -5.56 -15.11
CA LEU A 106 -5.13 -5.40 -15.79
C LEU A 106 -5.11 -4.16 -16.68
N ILE A 107 -5.38 -4.36 -17.97
CA ILE A 107 -5.48 -3.30 -18.97
C ILE A 107 -6.97 -3.00 -19.19
N LEU A 108 -7.35 -1.73 -19.08
CA LEU A 108 -8.69 -1.27 -19.40
C LEU A 108 -8.85 -1.19 -20.93
N LYS A 109 -9.77 -1.98 -21.49
CA LYS A 109 -10.07 -2.06 -22.92
C LYS A 109 -11.07 -1.01 -23.39
N THR A 110 -11.84 -0.43 -22.48
CA THR A 110 -12.92 0.51 -22.76
C THR A 110 -12.52 1.95 -22.40
N SER A 111 -13.42 2.91 -22.64
CA SER A 111 -13.21 4.30 -22.20
C SER A 111 -13.05 4.39 -20.68
N PRO A 112 -12.17 5.26 -20.14
CA PRO A 112 -12.11 5.52 -18.69
C PRO A 112 -13.46 5.98 -18.11
N ASP A 113 -14.39 6.51 -18.91
CA ASP A 113 -15.73 6.88 -18.45
C ASP A 113 -16.57 5.70 -17.92
N THR A 114 -16.21 4.46 -18.30
CA THR A 114 -16.88 3.22 -17.86
C THR A 114 -16.18 2.59 -16.66
N ILE A 115 -15.24 3.27 -16.01
CA ILE A 115 -14.39 2.67 -14.96
C ILE A 115 -15.18 2.14 -13.77
N VAL A 116 -16.29 2.78 -13.39
CA VAL A 116 -17.12 2.33 -12.26
C VAL A 116 -17.78 0.99 -12.60
N GLU A 117 -18.37 0.87 -13.78
CA GLU A 117 -18.94 -0.38 -14.29
C GLU A 117 -17.88 -1.47 -14.44
N ALA A 118 -16.70 -1.10 -14.97
CA ALA A 118 -15.58 -2.01 -15.13
C ALA A 118 -15.10 -2.56 -13.79
N LEU A 119 -15.01 -1.73 -12.74
CA LEU A 119 -14.60 -2.19 -11.41
C LEU A 119 -15.63 -3.12 -10.76
N GLU A 120 -16.92 -2.83 -10.90
CA GLU A 120 -17.96 -3.76 -10.44
C GLU A 120 -17.93 -5.08 -11.21
N ASP A 121 -17.72 -5.06 -12.53
CA ASP A 121 -17.54 -6.27 -13.33
C ASP A 121 -16.35 -7.10 -12.84
N LEU A 122 -15.24 -6.45 -12.51
CA LEU A 122 -13.99 -7.07 -12.09
C LEU A 122 -14.15 -7.97 -10.85
N ILE A 123 -14.78 -7.46 -9.79
CA ILE A 123 -14.86 -8.19 -8.51
C ILE A 123 -16.05 -9.16 -8.42
N ASN A 124 -17.03 -9.04 -9.32
CA ASN A 124 -18.25 -9.87 -9.31
C ASN A 124 -18.20 -11.03 -10.32
N LYS A 125 -17.09 -11.22 -11.05
CA LYS A 125 -16.94 -12.29 -12.04
C LYS A 125 -15.82 -13.29 -11.72
N PRO A 126 -15.95 -14.54 -12.21
CA PRO A 126 -14.86 -15.50 -12.17
C PRO A 126 -13.60 -14.99 -12.84
N ALA A 127 -12.47 -15.08 -12.14
CA ALA A 127 -11.17 -14.73 -12.70
C ALA A 127 -10.06 -15.63 -12.12
N ALA A 128 -8.95 -15.74 -12.83
CA ALA A 128 -7.72 -16.37 -12.36
C ALA A 128 -6.60 -15.33 -12.47
N LEU A 129 -6.26 -14.70 -11.34
CA LEU A 129 -5.41 -13.51 -11.27
C LEU A 129 -4.36 -13.63 -10.16
N GLU A 130 -3.32 -12.81 -10.23
CA GLU A 130 -2.22 -12.76 -9.24
C GLU A 130 -2.58 -11.84 -8.04
N CYS A 131 -1.97 -12.04 -6.87
CA CYS A 131 -2.28 -11.24 -5.66
C CYS A 131 -1.97 -9.74 -5.77
N THR A 132 -1.03 -9.34 -6.63
CA THR A 132 -0.73 -7.94 -6.89
C THR A 132 -1.93 -7.24 -7.56
N ILE A 133 -2.61 -7.93 -8.48
CA ILE A 133 -3.84 -7.41 -9.10
C ILE A 133 -4.95 -7.30 -8.05
N ALA A 134 -5.09 -8.30 -7.18
CA ALA A 134 -6.06 -8.25 -6.09
C ALA A 134 -5.79 -7.10 -5.12
N LEU A 135 -4.52 -6.85 -4.77
CA LEU A 135 -4.10 -5.73 -3.95
C LEU A 135 -4.47 -4.40 -4.59
N THR A 136 -4.09 -4.21 -5.86
CA THR A 136 -4.42 -2.97 -6.59
C THR A 136 -5.92 -2.77 -6.71
N THR A 137 -6.70 -3.84 -6.92
CA THR A 137 -8.17 -3.77 -6.91
C THR A 137 -8.69 -3.24 -5.57
N ALA A 138 -8.25 -3.82 -4.45
CA ALA A 138 -8.65 -3.37 -3.12
C ALA A 138 -8.22 -1.92 -2.82
N LYS A 139 -7.04 -1.49 -3.30
CA LYS A 139 -6.61 -0.08 -3.25
C LYS A 139 -7.57 0.82 -4.02
N ILE A 140 -7.94 0.48 -5.25
CA ILE A 140 -8.82 1.32 -6.09
C ILE A 140 -10.22 1.43 -5.47
N PHE A 141 -10.79 0.33 -4.99
CA PHE A 141 -12.09 0.36 -4.30
C PHE A 141 -12.03 1.19 -3.01
N SER A 142 -10.92 1.11 -2.26
CA SER A 142 -10.73 1.96 -1.08
C SER A 142 -10.61 3.44 -1.45
N MET A 143 -9.89 3.77 -2.52
CA MET A 143 -9.78 5.13 -3.05
C MET A 143 -11.14 5.66 -3.50
N LYS A 144 -11.93 4.85 -4.23
CA LYS A 144 -13.29 5.18 -4.66
C LYS A 144 -14.17 5.56 -3.46
N GLU A 145 -14.21 4.72 -2.42
CA GLU A 145 -15.01 4.97 -1.20
C GLU A 145 -14.61 6.24 -0.43
N ILE A 146 -13.36 6.70 -0.58
CA ILE A 146 -12.89 7.97 0.00
C ILE A 146 -13.31 9.14 -0.90
N LEU A 147 -13.12 9.03 -2.21
CA LEU A 147 -13.43 10.09 -3.16
C LEU A 147 -14.93 10.34 -3.31
N ASP A 148 -15.77 9.30 -3.22
CA ASP A 148 -17.22 9.42 -3.33
C ASP A 148 -17.83 10.22 -2.15
N GLU A 149 -17.13 10.34 -1.01
CA GLU A 149 -17.56 11.25 0.07
C GLU A 149 -17.30 12.73 -0.23
N LEU A 150 -16.42 13.02 -1.18
CA LEU A 150 -16.14 14.40 -1.59
C LEU A 150 -17.22 14.92 -2.57
N GLY A 151 -17.99 14.03 -3.18
CA GLY A 151 -19.10 14.35 -4.06
C GLY A 151 -19.41 13.25 -5.08
N GLU A 152 -20.55 13.39 -5.75
CA GLU A 152 -20.90 12.55 -6.90
C GLU A 152 -19.88 12.72 -8.03
N ASP A 153 -19.60 11.64 -8.75
CA ASP A 153 -18.71 11.59 -9.91
C ASP A 153 -17.24 11.99 -9.68
N ILE A 154 -16.79 12.31 -8.46
CA ILE A 154 -15.41 12.71 -8.19
C ILE A 154 -14.42 11.61 -8.56
N PHE A 155 -14.70 10.36 -8.20
CA PHE A 155 -13.87 9.22 -8.59
C PHE A 155 -13.78 9.07 -10.13
N LYS A 156 -14.91 9.21 -10.83
CA LYS A 156 -14.98 9.13 -12.30
C LYS A 156 -14.24 10.28 -12.97
N GLY A 157 -14.37 11.50 -12.46
CA GLY A 157 -13.63 12.67 -12.93
C GLY A 157 -12.13 12.50 -12.74
N TYR A 158 -11.69 12.08 -11.55
CA TYR A 158 -10.28 11.82 -11.23
C TYR A 158 -9.67 10.77 -12.17
N THR A 159 -10.31 9.59 -12.29
CA THR A 159 -9.84 8.50 -13.14
C THR A 159 -9.73 8.90 -14.61
N THR A 160 -10.72 9.62 -15.12
CA THR A 160 -10.72 10.13 -16.51
C THR A 160 -9.59 11.12 -16.73
N HIS A 161 -9.39 12.06 -15.81
CA HIS A 161 -8.29 13.03 -15.90
C HIS A 161 -6.92 12.35 -15.80
N PHE A 162 -6.75 11.43 -14.84
CA PHE A 162 -5.51 10.65 -14.66
C PHE A 162 -5.17 9.87 -15.93
N TYR A 163 -6.15 9.17 -16.53
CA TYR A 163 -5.95 8.44 -17.77
C TYR A 163 -5.49 9.36 -18.92
N GLN A 164 -6.10 10.54 -19.05
CA GLN A 164 -5.70 11.54 -20.05
C GLN A 164 -4.27 12.06 -19.82
N MET A 165 -3.85 12.23 -18.57
CA MET A 165 -2.50 12.63 -18.22
C MET A 165 -1.49 11.54 -18.61
N LEU A 166 -1.75 10.27 -18.25
CA LEU A 166 -0.88 9.15 -18.61
C LEU A 166 -0.61 9.07 -20.12
N ARG A 167 -1.63 9.33 -20.94
CA ARG A 167 -1.49 9.35 -22.41
C ARG A 167 -0.55 10.45 -22.93
N LYS A 168 -0.38 11.52 -22.17
CA LYS A 168 0.44 12.69 -22.55
C LYS A 168 1.85 12.64 -21.94
N THR A 169 2.04 11.89 -20.86
CA THR A 169 3.31 11.83 -20.13
C THR A 169 4.27 10.84 -20.78
N LYS A 170 5.45 11.33 -21.19
CA LYS A 170 6.51 10.49 -21.75
C LYS A 170 7.04 9.52 -20.68
N GLY A 171 7.13 8.23 -21.02
CA GLY A 171 7.65 7.19 -20.12
C GLY A 171 6.58 6.44 -19.33
N TRP A 172 5.32 6.85 -19.44
CA TRP A 172 4.17 6.16 -18.87
C TRP A 172 3.32 5.58 -20.00
N THR A 173 2.73 4.42 -19.76
CA THR A 173 1.81 3.76 -20.69
C THR A 173 0.43 3.67 -20.07
N THR A 174 -0.61 3.66 -20.90
CA THR A 174 -1.99 3.43 -20.43
C THR A 174 -2.16 2.04 -19.81
N ASP A 175 -1.28 1.10 -20.12
CA ASP A 175 -1.28 -0.24 -19.53
C ASP A 175 -0.95 -0.18 -18.02
N GLN A 176 -0.20 0.83 -17.57
CA GLN A 176 0.10 1.03 -16.15
C GLN A 176 -1.04 1.71 -15.39
N PHE A 177 -2.08 2.22 -16.08
CA PHE A 177 -3.18 2.97 -15.48
C PHE A 177 -3.74 2.30 -14.22
N PHE A 178 -4.01 1.00 -14.29
CA PHE A 178 -4.57 0.26 -13.18
C PHE A 178 -3.68 0.26 -11.93
N HIS A 179 -2.37 0.03 -12.10
CA HIS A 179 -1.44 0.02 -10.97
C HIS A 179 -1.22 1.40 -10.36
N GLU A 180 -1.13 2.41 -11.21
CA GLU A 180 -0.72 3.74 -10.79
C GLU A 180 -1.87 4.60 -10.26
N LEU A 181 -3.11 4.24 -10.60
CA LEU A 181 -4.31 5.00 -10.26
C LEU A 181 -4.39 5.39 -8.76
N PRO A 182 -4.18 4.49 -7.78
CA PRO A 182 -4.23 4.84 -6.36
C PRO A 182 -2.95 5.48 -5.83
N GLU A 183 -1.81 5.35 -6.50
CA GLU A 183 -0.48 5.66 -5.94
C GLU A 183 -0.33 7.15 -5.59
N GLN A 184 -1.06 8.03 -6.28
CA GLN A 184 -1.07 9.46 -5.99
C GLN A 184 -1.59 9.80 -4.59
N PHE A 185 -2.41 8.93 -4.00
CA PHE A 185 -2.96 9.11 -2.64
C PHE A 185 -2.23 8.30 -1.57
N LEU A 186 -1.24 7.50 -1.96
CA LEU A 186 -0.54 6.60 -1.05
C LEU A 186 0.77 7.21 -0.54
N ARG A 187 1.17 6.82 0.68
CA ARG A 187 2.53 7.07 1.19
C ARG A 187 3.04 5.91 1.99
N THR A 188 4.36 5.71 1.96
CA THR A 188 5.07 4.80 2.84
C THR A 188 5.22 5.41 4.24
N ARG A 189 5.03 4.58 5.26
CA ARG A 189 5.19 4.92 6.68
C ARG A 189 5.97 3.81 7.38
N GLY A 190 6.99 4.19 8.13
CA GLY A 190 7.73 3.25 8.98
C GLY A 190 7.00 2.98 10.30
N GLY A 191 7.37 1.87 10.95
CA GLY A 191 6.88 1.48 12.26
C GLY A 191 5.75 0.45 12.20
N LYS A 192 5.00 0.35 13.30
CA LYS A 192 3.92 -0.63 13.44
C LYS A 192 2.75 -0.30 12.51
N GLU A 193 2.20 -1.34 11.92
CA GLU A 193 0.97 -1.30 11.15
C GLU A 193 -0.19 -0.74 11.98
N ILE A 194 -1.09 -0.05 11.28
CA ILE A 194 -2.31 0.50 11.86
C ILE A 194 -3.52 0.07 11.01
N PRO A 195 -4.74 0.05 11.58
CA PRO A 195 -5.94 -0.18 10.78
C PRO A 195 -6.00 0.77 9.58
N GLY A 196 -6.27 0.22 8.40
CA GLY A 196 -6.29 0.91 7.11
C GLY A 196 -4.95 0.93 6.38
N SER A 197 -3.89 0.39 6.97
CA SER A 197 -2.60 0.24 6.30
C SER A 197 -2.54 -1.01 5.41
N ILE A 198 -1.71 -0.91 4.38
CA ILE A 198 -1.35 -1.98 3.46
C ILE A 198 0.03 -2.48 3.88
N CYS A 199 0.15 -3.78 4.07
CA CYS A 199 1.34 -4.44 4.58
C CYS A 199 1.70 -5.60 3.66
N TYR A 200 2.97 -5.95 3.66
CA TYR A 200 3.44 -7.24 3.15
C TYR A 200 3.84 -8.08 4.36
N ILE A 201 3.21 -9.25 4.51
CA ILE A 201 3.59 -10.23 5.52
C ILE A 201 4.56 -11.20 4.85
N THR A 202 5.84 -11.09 5.15
CA THR A 202 6.90 -11.94 4.58
C THR A 202 6.86 -13.32 5.23
N ASN A 203 7.10 -14.38 4.45
CA ASN A 203 7.44 -15.70 5.00
C ASN A 203 8.96 -15.75 5.34
N LEU A 204 9.50 -16.92 5.65
CA LEU A 204 10.94 -17.10 5.87
C LEU A 204 11.75 -16.68 4.63
N GLY A 205 12.85 -15.96 4.82
CA GLY A 205 13.70 -15.47 3.73
C GLY A 205 14.21 -16.59 2.82
N CYS A 206 14.51 -17.76 3.41
CA CYS A 206 14.94 -18.96 2.68
C CYS A 206 13.80 -19.70 1.94
N TYR A 207 12.55 -19.26 2.01
CA TYR A 207 11.43 -19.93 1.32
C TYR A 207 11.73 -20.15 -0.17
N ARG A 208 12.28 -19.12 -0.83
CA ARG A 208 12.60 -19.14 -2.27
C ARG A 208 13.79 -20.05 -2.61
N ASP A 209 14.60 -20.44 -1.62
CA ASP A 209 15.71 -21.37 -1.82
C ASP A 209 15.18 -22.78 -2.10
N PHE A 210 14.05 -23.15 -1.49
CA PHE A 210 13.39 -24.45 -1.66
C PHE A 210 12.25 -24.41 -2.70
N LYS A 211 11.50 -23.31 -2.72
CA LYS A 211 10.26 -23.11 -3.49
C LYS A 211 10.33 -21.83 -4.33
N PRO A 212 11.22 -21.77 -5.35
CA PRO A 212 11.48 -20.54 -6.11
C PRO A 212 10.26 -20.00 -6.87
N THR A 213 9.33 -20.89 -7.27
CA THR A 213 8.05 -20.52 -7.88
C THR A 213 6.85 -20.73 -6.93
N GLY A 214 7.12 -20.99 -5.65
CA GLY A 214 6.09 -21.18 -4.64
C GLY A 214 5.34 -19.87 -4.37
N ASN A 215 4.07 -20.01 -4.01
CA ASN A 215 3.15 -18.87 -3.85
C ASN A 215 3.05 -18.35 -2.41
N ALA A 216 3.81 -18.93 -1.47
CA ALA A 216 3.75 -18.56 -0.06
C ALA A 216 5.01 -17.81 0.40
N ALA A 217 5.73 -17.14 -0.49
CA ALA A 217 6.88 -16.30 -0.11
C ALA A 217 6.46 -15.08 0.75
N GLY A 218 5.18 -14.73 0.72
CA GLY A 218 4.55 -13.73 1.57
C GLY A 218 3.20 -13.30 1.00
N SER A 219 2.51 -12.44 1.73
CA SER A 219 1.14 -12.02 1.40
C SER A 219 0.99 -10.51 1.43
N ASN A 220 0.44 -9.96 0.34
CA ASN A 220 -0.08 -8.60 0.31
C ASN A 220 -1.40 -8.52 1.07
N VAL A 221 -1.48 -7.72 2.13
CA VAL A 221 -2.64 -7.64 3.01
C VAL A 221 -2.99 -6.21 3.38
N PHE A 222 -4.24 -5.97 3.73
CA PHE A 222 -4.66 -4.81 4.50
C PHE A 222 -4.77 -5.18 5.97
N CYS A 223 -4.28 -4.32 6.86
CA CYS A 223 -4.57 -4.35 8.28
C CYS A 223 -5.97 -3.77 8.49
N THR A 224 -6.96 -4.61 8.78
CA THR A 224 -8.38 -4.23 8.90
C THR A 224 -8.80 -3.96 10.35
N GLY A 225 -7.91 -4.20 11.31
CA GLY A 225 -8.13 -4.02 12.73
C GLY A 225 -6.85 -4.35 13.52
N GLU A 226 -6.91 -4.24 14.85
CA GLU A 226 -5.78 -4.64 15.70
C GLU A 226 -5.51 -6.14 15.53
N ASN A 227 -4.33 -6.49 14.99
CA ASN A 227 -3.96 -7.87 14.65
C ASN A 227 -5.03 -8.59 13.80
N GLN A 228 -5.60 -7.90 12.80
CA GLN A 228 -6.55 -8.45 11.85
C GLN A 228 -6.15 -8.05 10.44
N TYR A 229 -6.00 -9.05 9.56
CA TYR A 229 -5.49 -8.87 8.21
C TYR A 229 -6.38 -9.53 7.17
N MET A 230 -6.54 -8.87 6.03
CA MET A 230 -7.31 -9.38 4.89
C MET A 230 -6.44 -9.30 3.63
N GLY A 231 -6.37 -10.39 2.87
CA GLY A 231 -5.66 -10.47 1.60
C GLY A 231 -6.35 -11.40 0.62
N PHE A 232 -5.62 -11.77 -0.44
CA PHE A 232 -6.09 -12.72 -1.43
C PHE A 232 -5.44 -14.09 -1.24
N SER A 233 -6.19 -15.01 -0.65
CA SER A 233 -5.78 -16.39 -0.38
C SER A 233 -6.98 -17.15 0.21
N GLY A 234 -6.98 -18.48 0.08
CA GLY A 234 -8.02 -19.34 0.63
C GLY A 234 -8.28 -19.13 2.13
N ILE A 235 -7.26 -18.75 2.91
CA ILE A 235 -7.43 -18.50 4.35
C ILE A 235 -8.35 -17.32 4.66
N TYR A 236 -8.47 -16.34 3.75
CA TYR A 236 -9.25 -15.13 3.95
C TYR A 236 -10.71 -15.27 3.48
N LYS A 237 -11.12 -16.42 2.93
CA LYS A 237 -12.51 -16.65 2.46
C LYS A 237 -13.57 -16.33 3.50
N ASN A 238 -13.28 -16.60 4.77
CA ASN A 238 -14.17 -16.36 5.90
C ASN A 238 -13.85 -15.06 6.64
N GLY A 239 -13.27 -14.07 5.95
CA GLY A 239 -12.94 -12.76 6.50
C GLY A 239 -11.52 -12.64 7.07
N PRO A 240 -11.23 -11.52 7.76
CA PRO A 240 -9.90 -11.20 8.27
C PRO A 240 -9.34 -12.27 9.22
N LYS A 241 -8.01 -12.39 9.26
CA LYS A 241 -7.26 -13.33 10.08
C LYS A 241 -6.23 -12.65 10.96
N SER A 242 -6.00 -13.21 12.14
CA SER A 242 -4.91 -12.78 13.00
C SER A 242 -3.56 -13.23 12.45
N LEU A 243 -2.49 -12.56 12.90
CA LEU A 243 -1.14 -12.92 12.52
C LEU A 243 -0.79 -14.36 12.90
N GLU A 244 -1.28 -14.83 14.05
CA GLU A 244 -1.08 -16.21 14.52
C GLU A 244 -1.70 -17.25 13.57
N ILE A 245 -2.93 -17.00 13.08
CA ILE A 245 -3.57 -17.91 12.12
C ILE A 245 -2.80 -17.92 10.79
N ILE A 246 -2.32 -16.75 10.36
CA ILE A 246 -1.50 -16.62 9.16
C ILE A 246 -0.17 -17.37 9.33
N GLU A 247 0.53 -17.17 10.46
CA GLU A 247 1.79 -17.85 10.80
C GLU A 247 1.62 -19.38 10.76
N LYS A 248 0.54 -19.90 11.34
CA LYS A 248 0.23 -21.33 11.30
C LYS A 248 0.03 -21.84 9.87
N GLN A 249 -0.74 -21.13 9.05
CA GLN A 249 -0.95 -21.52 7.66
C GLN A 249 0.36 -21.46 6.86
N ASP A 250 1.14 -20.40 7.05
CA ASP A 250 2.41 -20.20 6.35
C ASP A 250 3.41 -21.31 6.69
N LEU A 251 3.43 -21.78 7.95
CA LEU A 251 4.22 -22.94 8.35
C LEU A 251 3.75 -24.23 7.66
N GLU A 252 2.43 -24.46 7.58
CA GLU A 252 1.88 -25.61 6.85
C GLU A 252 2.24 -25.58 5.36
N LEU A 253 2.12 -24.40 4.73
CA LEU A 253 2.48 -24.19 3.33
C LEU A 253 3.99 -24.29 3.10
N PHE A 254 4.81 -23.75 4.00
CA PHE A 254 6.26 -23.92 3.99
C PHE A 254 6.60 -25.42 4.04
N CYS A 255 6.00 -26.17 4.96
CA CYS A 255 6.30 -27.57 5.20
C CYS A 255 5.69 -28.57 4.20
N SER A 256 4.82 -28.12 3.30
CA SER A 256 4.30 -28.96 2.21
C SER A 256 5.44 -29.38 1.28
N LEU A 257 5.50 -30.67 0.92
CA LEU A 257 6.47 -31.17 -0.07
C LEU A 257 5.99 -31.05 -1.52
N LYS A 258 4.73 -30.66 -1.77
CA LYS A 258 4.10 -30.71 -3.10
C LYS A 258 4.80 -29.86 -4.16
N ASP A 259 5.43 -28.78 -3.75
CA ASP A 259 5.96 -27.70 -4.61
C ASP A 259 7.45 -27.41 -4.35
N VAL A 260 8.13 -28.30 -3.62
CA VAL A 260 9.58 -28.23 -3.38
C VAL A 260 10.32 -28.59 -4.67
N GLN A 261 11.20 -27.71 -5.12
CA GLN A 261 11.95 -27.88 -6.37
C GLN A 261 13.46 -27.98 -6.14
N LYS A 262 13.94 -27.56 -4.97
CA LYS A 262 15.35 -27.50 -4.62
C LYS A 262 15.57 -28.03 -3.21
N ASN A 263 16.69 -28.72 -3.02
CA ASN A 263 17.18 -29.22 -1.74
C ASN A 263 16.11 -29.87 -0.83
N PRO A 264 15.41 -30.92 -1.30
CA PRO A 264 14.29 -31.51 -0.56
C PRO A 264 14.69 -32.08 0.82
N GLU A 265 15.90 -32.62 0.96
CA GLU A 265 16.39 -33.13 2.23
C GLU A 265 16.64 -32.00 3.25
N GLU A 266 17.27 -30.90 2.81
CA GLU A 266 17.47 -29.70 3.63
C GLU A 266 16.13 -29.07 4.02
N HIS A 267 15.20 -28.99 3.07
CA HIS A 267 13.83 -28.52 3.31
C HIS A 267 13.14 -29.36 4.38
N GLN A 268 13.20 -30.69 4.26
CA GLN A 268 12.58 -31.61 5.22
C GLN A 268 13.21 -31.47 6.62
N ALA A 269 14.54 -31.39 6.71
CA ALA A 269 15.24 -31.17 7.97
C ALA A 269 14.85 -29.83 8.63
N MET A 270 14.72 -28.77 7.82
CA MET A 270 14.24 -27.47 8.30
C MET A 270 12.80 -27.54 8.79
N CYS A 271 11.91 -28.21 8.05
CA CYS A 271 10.51 -28.40 8.43
C CYS A 271 10.37 -29.17 9.75
N GLN A 272 11.19 -30.20 9.95
CA GLN A 272 11.23 -30.95 11.20
C GLN A 272 11.66 -30.04 12.36
N LYS A 273 12.75 -29.29 12.19
CA LYS A 273 13.25 -28.34 13.20
C LYS A 273 12.19 -27.29 13.57
N LEU A 274 11.50 -26.73 12.58
CA LEU A 274 10.45 -25.72 12.78
C LEU A 274 9.24 -26.29 13.53
N LYS A 275 8.88 -27.55 13.30
CA LYS A 275 7.75 -28.21 13.98
C LYS A 275 8.08 -28.68 15.41
N GLU A 276 9.32 -29.11 15.64
CA GLU A 276 9.76 -29.63 16.94
C GLU A 276 10.16 -28.51 17.91
N THR A 277 10.55 -27.34 17.41
CA THR A 277 10.96 -26.19 18.23
C THR A 277 9.82 -25.19 18.34
N GLU A 278 9.15 -25.15 19.49
CA GLU A 278 8.06 -24.21 19.76
C GLU A 278 8.49 -22.76 19.53
N GLY A 279 7.68 -22.00 18.77
CA GLY A 279 7.90 -20.56 18.53
C GLY A 279 9.03 -20.21 17.55
N LEU A 280 9.76 -21.19 17.01
CA LEU A 280 10.92 -20.93 16.16
C LEU A 280 10.52 -20.30 14.82
N PHE A 281 9.44 -20.78 14.20
CA PHE A 281 8.97 -20.26 12.91
C PHE A 281 8.59 -18.79 13.01
N GLU A 282 7.79 -18.44 14.02
CA GLU A 282 7.31 -17.10 14.30
C GLU A 282 8.48 -16.16 14.58
N THR A 283 9.46 -16.63 15.37
CA THR A 283 10.66 -15.86 15.70
C THR A 283 11.47 -15.52 14.46
N LEU A 284 11.77 -16.51 13.62
CA LEU A 284 12.56 -16.30 12.39
C LEU A 284 11.81 -15.40 11.41
N ARG A 285 10.53 -15.66 11.18
CA ARG A 285 9.71 -14.87 10.25
C ARG A 285 9.59 -13.41 10.69
N ARG A 286 9.42 -13.16 12.00
CA ARG A 286 9.35 -11.78 12.53
C ARG A 286 10.68 -11.05 12.44
N ALA A 287 11.81 -11.75 12.55
CA ALA A 287 13.12 -11.17 12.29
C ALA A 287 13.26 -10.74 10.82
N GLU A 288 12.86 -11.59 9.87
CA GLU A 288 12.83 -11.30 8.42
C GLU A 288 11.91 -10.10 8.11
N GLN A 289 10.71 -10.06 8.70
CA GLN A 289 9.79 -8.93 8.56
C GLN A 289 10.44 -7.61 9.03
N ALA A 290 11.15 -7.64 10.15
CA ALA A 290 11.80 -6.46 10.72
C ALA A 290 12.99 -5.97 9.88
N GLU A 291 13.70 -6.89 9.22
CA GLU A 291 14.84 -6.58 8.36
C GLU A 291 14.40 -6.03 6.99
N TYR A 292 13.43 -6.68 6.34
CA TYR A 292 13.11 -6.39 4.93
C TYR A 292 11.83 -5.59 4.71
N CYS A 293 10.90 -5.56 5.67
CA CYS A 293 9.56 -5.01 5.48
C CYS A 293 9.04 -4.26 6.74
N ASN A 294 9.87 -3.39 7.32
CA ASN A 294 9.53 -2.56 8.49
C ASN A 294 8.68 -1.31 8.16
N PHE A 295 8.07 -1.30 6.98
CA PHE A 295 7.24 -0.22 6.48
C PHE A 295 5.88 -0.75 6.04
N HIS A 296 4.91 0.15 6.04
CA HIS A 296 3.58 -0.09 5.56
C HIS A 296 3.11 1.11 4.72
N ILE A 297 2.13 0.91 3.86
CA ILE A 297 1.58 1.96 3.00
C ILE A 297 0.23 2.40 3.56
N ILE A 298 -0.08 3.69 3.48
CA ILE A 298 -1.39 4.23 3.88
C ILE A 298 -1.93 5.19 2.83
N PHE A 299 -3.26 5.28 2.74
CA PHE A 299 -3.95 6.41 2.13
C PHE A 299 -3.75 7.66 2.97
N ASP A 300 -3.09 8.69 2.43
CA ASP A 300 -2.67 9.87 3.18
C ASP A 300 -3.74 10.96 3.19
N ALA A 301 -4.28 11.27 4.37
CA ALA A 301 -5.24 12.35 4.54
C ALA A 301 -4.75 13.69 3.95
N LYS A 302 -3.44 13.99 4.02
CA LYS A 302 -2.90 15.24 3.46
C LYS A 302 -3.05 15.30 1.94
N LYS A 303 -2.85 14.18 1.25
CA LYS A 303 -2.98 14.08 -0.21
C LYS A 303 -4.44 14.26 -0.65
N PHE A 304 -5.40 13.68 0.08
CA PHE A 304 -6.83 13.91 -0.18
C PHE A 304 -7.26 15.35 0.10
N ILE A 305 -6.81 15.95 1.21
CA ILE A 305 -7.11 17.36 1.51
C ILE A 305 -6.52 18.28 0.45
N GLN A 306 -5.29 18.02 0.00
CA GLN A 306 -4.68 18.78 -1.09
C GLN A 306 -5.50 18.65 -2.37
N PHE A 307 -5.83 17.43 -2.78
CA PHE A 307 -6.66 17.17 -3.96
C PHE A 307 -8.01 17.88 -3.89
N GLN A 308 -8.69 17.83 -2.74
CA GLN A 308 -9.97 18.53 -2.54
C GLN A 308 -9.85 20.06 -2.72
N ASN A 309 -8.71 20.64 -2.36
CA ASN A 309 -8.49 22.08 -2.45
C ASN A 309 -8.05 22.54 -3.84
N THR A 310 -7.25 21.74 -4.55
CA THR A 310 -6.62 22.16 -5.82
C THR A 310 -7.21 21.48 -7.05
N TRP A 311 -7.85 20.33 -6.90
CA TRP A 311 -8.24 19.43 -8.00
C TRP A 311 -7.07 18.97 -8.87
N GLU A 312 -5.83 19.15 -8.39
CA GLU A 312 -4.63 18.79 -9.13
C GLU A 312 -4.25 17.33 -8.89
N ILE A 313 -3.93 16.65 -9.98
CA ILE A 313 -3.28 15.34 -9.96
C ILE A 313 -1.79 15.59 -10.16
N ILE A 314 -0.99 15.18 -9.19
CA ILE A 314 0.48 15.20 -9.29
C ILE A 314 0.89 13.84 -9.87
N LEU A 315 1.92 13.81 -10.73
CA LEU A 315 2.54 12.57 -11.24
C LEU A 315 3.93 12.39 -10.63
#